data_AF-A0A4Q6BDZ4-F1
#
_entry.id   AF-A0A4Q6BDZ4-F1
#
_cell.length_a   1.000
_cell.length_b   1.000
_cell.length_c   1.000
_cell.angle_alpha   90.00
_cell.angle_beta   90.00
_cell.angle_gamma   90.00
#
_symmetry.space_group_name_H-M   'P 1'
#
loop_
_entity.id
_entity.type
_entity.pdbx_description
1 polymer ?
#
loop_
_entity_poly.entity_id
_entity_poly.type
_entity_poly.pdbx_seq_one_letter_code
_entity_poly.pdbx_strand_id
1 'polypeptide(L)'
;MATQTEHHWTVEQAREHLEGLGFLVADQPQGLRRKHADLRVSCERNEYVVEASQRLPNGRWLALHEAVDGAGYRAIDRELRPLFAERIRESERQLTSTPAPEAAIRVGWFAAEADDDYVLACVEACLLGTRSVPMPESAAAAEIDCYGFAYSELSRCTDLDAAVLSNESGARLVLNPYGRAVEHVRRSSLYAAFAAYGAVVDPLREVEAGRALMVGPDFVGPRDGRAQWAYLAHKYGRPLATAC
;
A
#
# COMPACT_ATOMS: atom_id res chain seq x y z
N MET A 1 12.93 -23.13 6.67
CA MET A 1 14.14 -22.37 7.10
C MET A 1 14.34 -21.05 6.35
N ALA A 2 13.47 -20.67 5.41
CA ALA A 2 13.62 -19.42 4.67
C ALA A 2 13.19 -18.15 5.45
N THR A 3 12.37 -18.30 6.51
CA THR A 3 11.62 -17.20 7.14
C THR A 3 12.43 -16.19 7.98
N GLN A 4 13.66 -16.49 8.40
CA GLN A 4 14.45 -15.56 9.24
C GLN A 4 15.37 -14.65 8.42
N THR A 5 16.01 -15.20 7.39
CA THR A 5 16.89 -14.43 6.48
C THR A 5 16.09 -13.43 5.66
N GLU A 6 14.90 -13.83 5.23
CA GLU A 6 13.93 -13.05 4.46
C GLU A 6 13.41 -11.80 5.22
N HIS A 7 12.98 -12.01 6.47
CA HIS A 7 12.52 -10.92 7.34
C HIS A 7 13.64 -9.90 7.58
N HIS A 8 14.85 -10.39 7.85
CA HIS A 8 16.02 -9.55 8.08
C HIS A 8 16.33 -8.65 6.89
N TRP A 9 16.30 -9.17 5.65
CA TRP A 9 16.56 -8.36 4.46
C TRP A 9 15.59 -7.18 4.32
N THR A 10 14.29 -7.40 4.56
CA THR A 10 13.29 -6.33 4.38
C THR A 10 13.41 -5.24 5.45
N VAL A 11 13.72 -5.63 6.69
CA VAL A 11 13.98 -4.68 7.79
C VAL A 11 15.21 -3.83 7.47
N GLU A 12 16.29 -4.44 7.00
CA GLU A 12 17.52 -3.71 6.64
C GLU A 12 17.29 -2.79 5.43
N GLN A 13 16.55 -3.22 4.42
CA GLN A 13 16.20 -2.34 3.29
C GLN A 13 15.40 -1.12 3.74
N ALA A 14 14.40 -1.31 4.62
CA ALA A 14 13.63 -0.21 5.18
C ALA A 14 14.51 0.75 5.97
N ARG A 15 15.42 0.21 6.80
CA ARG A 15 16.40 0.95 7.57
C ARG A 15 17.31 1.79 6.67
N GLU A 16 18.00 1.17 5.71
CA GLU A 16 18.93 1.83 4.80
C GLU A 16 18.24 2.97 4.02
N HIS A 17 17.03 2.73 3.53
CA HIS A 17 16.27 3.75 2.81
C HIS A 17 15.92 4.94 3.72
N LEU A 18 15.42 4.68 4.94
CA LEU A 18 15.04 5.73 5.87
C LEU A 18 16.26 6.51 6.39
N GLU A 19 17.37 5.83 6.69
CA GLU A 19 18.64 6.48 7.07
C GLU A 19 19.19 7.32 5.91
N GLY A 20 19.08 6.83 4.67
CA GLY A 20 19.46 7.57 3.46
C GLY A 20 18.63 8.84 3.24
N LEU A 21 17.39 8.87 3.75
CA LEU A 21 16.54 10.07 3.79
C LEU A 21 16.82 10.99 5.00
N GLY A 22 17.80 10.64 5.84
CA GLY A 22 18.22 11.43 7.01
C GLY A 22 17.44 11.17 8.30
N PHE A 23 16.68 10.07 8.38
CA PHE A 23 15.98 9.70 9.60
C PHE A 23 16.90 8.94 10.56
N LEU A 24 16.63 9.08 11.87
CA LEU A 24 17.25 8.24 12.89
C LEU A 24 16.43 6.96 13.03
N VAL A 25 17.04 5.81 12.75
CA VAL A 25 16.37 4.50 12.78
C VAL A 25 16.96 3.64 13.89
N ALA A 26 16.11 3.10 14.76
CA ALA A 26 16.47 2.17 15.82
C ALA A 26 15.60 0.92 15.74
N ASP A 27 16.16 -0.24 16.14
CA ASP A 27 15.36 -1.44 16.34
C ASP A 27 14.34 -1.22 17.47
N GLN A 28 13.13 -1.71 17.26
CA GLN A 28 12.14 -1.76 18.32
C GLN A 28 12.42 -2.99 19.21
N PRO A 29 12.42 -2.83 20.54
CA PRO A 29 12.63 -3.95 21.45
C PRO A 29 11.57 -5.05 21.25
N GLN A 30 12.05 -6.24 20.88
CA GLN A 30 11.19 -7.42 20.70
C GLN A 30 10.64 -7.87 22.06
N GLY A 31 9.31 -7.92 22.18
CA GLY A 31 8.64 -8.40 23.38
C GLY A 31 8.58 -9.93 23.41
N LEU A 32 8.80 -10.54 24.57
CA LEU A 32 8.74 -12.01 24.73
C LEU A 32 7.35 -12.63 24.46
N ARG A 33 6.28 -11.83 24.42
CA ARG A 33 4.87 -12.31 24.36
C ARG A 33 4.04 -11.72 23.22
N ARG A 34 4.45 -10.61 22.63
CA ARG A 34 3.72 -9.94 21.55
C ARG A 34 4.71 -9.52 20.50
N LYS A 35 4.35 -9.76 19.24
CA LYS A 35 5.05 -9.18 18.11
C LYS A 35 4.83 -7.68 18.11
N HIS A 36 5.90 -6.94 17.94
CA HIS A 36 5.92 -5.50 17.76
C HIS A 36 6.46 -5.21 16.37
N ALA A 37 6.20 -4.00 15.91
CA ALA A 37 6.83 -3.43 14.73
C ALA A 37 8.35 -3.55 14.82
N ASP A 38 9.01 -3.69 13.67
CA ASP A 38 10.46 -3.90 13.61
C ASP A 38 11.27 -2.67 14.00
N LEU A 39 10.86 -1.48 13.56
CA LEU A 39 11.68 -0.26 13.65
C LEU A 39 10.94 0.88 14.35
N ARG A 40 11.71 1.66 15.10
CA ARG A 40 11.33 3.01 15.55
C ARG A 40 12.16 4.03 14.80
N VAL A 41 11.48 4.99 14.20
CA VAL A 41 12.11 5.99 13.37
C VAL A 41 11.79 7.36 13.93
N SER A 42 12.75 8.26 13.97
CA SER A 42 12.50 9.64 14.36
C SER A 42 13.23 10.62 13.45
N CYS A 43 12.64 11.79 13.33
CA CYS A 43 13.27 13.00 12.81
C CYS A 43 12.90 14.14 13.76
N GLU A 44 13.43 15.35 13.54
CA GLU A 44 13.26 16.49 14.47
C GLU A 44 11.82 16.74 14.95
N ARG A 45 10.81 16.44 14.13
CA ARG A 45 9.40 16.79 14.40
C ARG A 45 8.43 15.61 14.41
N ASN A 46 8.85 14.42 14.02
CA ASN A 46 7.96 13.28 13.88
C ASN A 46 8.62 12.01 14.39
N GLU A 47 7.79 11.16 14.99
CA GLU A 47 8.12 9.78 15.32
C GLU A 47 7.29 8.85 14.46
N TYR A 48 7.89 7.73 14.08
CA TYR A 48 7.24 6.68 13.30
C TYR A 48 7.52 5.33 13.94
N VAL A 49 6.56 4.43 13.75
CA VAL A 49 6.68 3.01 14.03
C VAL A 49 6.54 2.30 12.69
N VAL A 50 7.53 1.49 12.32
CA VAL A 50 7.57 0.84 11.01
C VAL A 50 7.61 -0.66 11.18
N GLU A 51 6.66 -1.34 10.55
CA GLU A 51 6.63 -2.80 10.44
C GLU A 51 7.05 -3.18 9.03
N ALA A 52 8.16 -3.92 8.90
CA ALA A 52 8.70 -4.30 7.62
C ALA A 52 8.25 -5.72 7.25
N SER A 53 7.85 -5.92 6.00
CA SER A 53 7.22 -7.15 5.57
C SER A 53 7.59 -7.46 4.14
N GLN A 54 8.35 -8.54 3.96
CA GLN A 54 8.67 -9.02 2.62
C GLN A 54 7.41 -9.51 1.90
N ARG A 55 7.41 -9.32 0.59
CA ARG A 55 6.48 -9.88 -0.37
C ARG A 55 7.30 -10.66 -1.37
N LEU A 56 7.49 -11.92 -1.02
CA LEU A 56 8.11 -12.85 -1.96
C LEU A 56 7.14 -13.15 -3.11
N PRO A 57 7.68 -13.35 -4.32
CA PRO A 57 7.03 -14.24 -5.25
C PRO A 57 6.79 -15.56 -4.52
N ASN A 58 5.58 -16.12 -4.60
CA ASN A 58 5.37 -17.43 -3.99
C ASN A 58 6.42 -18.40 -4.57
N GLY A 59 6.92 -19.39 -3.82
CA GLY A 59 7.95 -20.31 -4.35
C GLY A 59 7.54 -21.01 -5.67
N ARG A 60 6.24 -21.00 -5.99
CA ARG A 60 5.69 -21.36 -7.31
C ARG A 60 6.08 -20.41 -8.44
N TRP A 61 6.22 -19.11 -8.21
CA TRP A 61 6.65 -18.10 -9.18
C TRP A 61 8.13 -18.23 -9.49
N LEU A 62 9.01 -18.40 -8.50
CA LEU A 62 10.44 -18.63 -8.74
C LEU A 62 10.62 -19.89 -9.60
N ALA A 63 9.96 -20.99 -9.21
CA ALA A 63 9.94 -22.23 -9.98
C ALA A 63 9.28 -22.08 -11.37
N LEU A 64 8.39 -21.10 -11.56
CA LEU A 64 7.78 -20.81 -12.87
C LEU A 64 8.67 -19.93 -13.73
N HIS A 65 9.36 -18.94 -13.16
CA HIS A 65 10.30 -18.07 -13.87
C HIS A 65 11.46 -18.91 -14.41
N GLU A 66 12.02 -19.78 -13.58
CA GLU A 66 13.01 -20.80 -13.98
C GLU A 66 12.47 -21.73 -15.09
N ALA A 67 11.17 -22.02 -15.10
CA ALA A 67 10.55 -22.85 -16.13
C ALA A 67 10.23 -22.09 -17.44
N VAL A 68 10.05 -20.76 -17.39
CA VAL A 68 9.76 -19.90 -18.55
C VAL A 68 11.04 -19.52 -19.29
N ASP A 69 12.18 -19.41 -18.61
CA ASP A 69 13.50 -19.25 -19.22
C ASP A 69 13.84 -20.37 -20.24
N GLY A 70 13.14 -21.51 -20.18
CA GLY A 70 13.26 -22.60 -21.15
C GLY A 70 12.22 -22.64 -22.29
N ALA A 71 11.13 -21.85 -22.25
CA ALA A 71 9.94 -22.10 -23.08
C ALA A 71 9.42 -20.90 -23.91
N GLY A 72 10.06 -19.73 -23.82
CA GLY A 72 9.77 -18.56 -24.68
C GLY A 72 8.52 -17.75 -24.32
N TYR A 73 7.38 -18.39 -24.02
CA TYR A 73 6.19 -17.71 -23.47
C TYR A 73 5.20 -18.69 -22.81
N ARG A 74 4.64 -18.33 -21.65
CA ARG A 74 3.54 -19.05 -21.01
C ARG A 74 2.63 -18.07 -20.27
N ALA A 75 1.31 -18.15 -20.51
CA ALA A 75 0.33 -17.42 -19.72
C ALA A 75 0.22 -18.05 -18.32
N ILE A 76 0.27 -17.22 -17.28
CA ILE A 76 0.26 -17.65 -15.88
C ILE A 76 -0.90 -16.94 -15.18
N ASP A 77 -1.71 -17.72 -14.48
CA ASP A 77 -2.77 -17.18 -13.62
C ASP A 77 -2.27 -17.18 -12.16
N ARG A 78 -2.32 -16.02 -11.50
CA ARG A 78 -1.72 -15.79 -10.17
C ARG A 78 -2.77 -15.23 -9.21
N GLU A 79 -3.30 -16.08 -8.34
CA GLU A 79 -4.21 -15.62 -7.29
C GLU A 79 -3.41 -14.99 -6.13
N LEU A 80 -3.31 -13.66 -6.15
CA LEU A 80 -2.48 -12.89 -5.22
C LEU A 80 -3.24 -12.26 -4.05
N ARG A 81 -4.53 -11.94 -4.25
CA ARG A 81 -5.28 -11.06 -3.35
C ARG A 81 -5.43 -11.59 -1.92
N PRO A 82 -5.78 -12.87 -1.67
CA PRO A 82 -6.00 -13.35 -0.30
C PRO A 82 -4.74 -13.24 0.57
N LEU A 83 -3.57 -13.51 -0.01
CA LEU A 83 -2.29 -13.50 0.70
C LEU A 83 -1.86 -12.10 1.15
N PHE A 84 -2.16 -11.07 0.35
CA PHE A 84 -1.82 -9.69 0.70
C PHE A 84 -2.69 -9.14 1.81
N ALA A 85 -4.00 -9.41 1.77
CA ALA A 85 -4.92 -8.93 2.79
C ALA A 85 -4.56 -9.42 4.20
N GLU A 86 -4.24 -10.71 4.35
CA GLU A 86 -3.83 -11.26 5.65
C GLU A 86 -2.57 -10.61 6.19
N ARG A 87 -1.60 -10.36 5.31
CA ARG A 87 -0.33 -9.75 5.71
C ARG A 87 -0.45 -8.27 6.03
N ILE A 88 -1.26 -7.51 5.30
CA ILE A 88 -1.55 -6.10 5.62
C ILE A 88 -2.20 -6.02 7.01
N ARG A 89 -3.17 -6.89 7.30
CA ARG A 89 -3.83 -6.96 8.61
C ARG A 89 -2.88 -7.40 9.72
N GLU A 90 -1.95 -8.31 9.45
CA GLU A 90 -0.92 -8.68 10.42
C GLU A 90 0.03 -7.51 10.70
N SER A 91 0.45 -6.77 9.68
CA SER A 91 1.29 -5.59 9.87
C SER A 91 0.56 -4.52 10.70
N GLU A 92 -0.70 -4.25 10.42
CA GLU A 92 -1.51 -3.33 11.23
C GLU A 92 -1.63 -3.81 12.68
N ARG A 93 -1.91 -5.11 12.93
CA ARG A 93 -1.94 -5.66 14.30
C ARG A 93 -0.63 -5.44 15.06
N GLN A 94 0.51 -5.62 14.40
CA GLN A 94 1.84 -5.39 15.00
C GLN A 94 2.10 -3.91 15.27
N LEU A 95 1.71 -3.03 14.35
CA LEU A 95 1.79 -1.58 14.55
C LEU A 95 0.90 -1.10 15.70
N THR A 96 -0.32 -1.60 15.80
CA THR A 96 -1.26 -1.26 16.89
C THR A 96 -0.81 -1.83 18.24
N SER A 97 -0.18 -3.01 18.27
CA SER A 97 0.33 -3.61 19.51
C SER A 97 1.60 -2.94 20.04
N THR A 98 2.29 -2.16 19.20
CA THR A 98 3.59 -1.56 19.52
C THR A 98 3.42 -0.29 20.36
N PRO A 99 4.00 -0.22 21.57
CA PRO A 99 3.96 0.99 22.37
C PRO A 99 4.68 2.15 21.67
N ALA A 100 3.96 3.26 21.47
CA ALA A 100 4.47 4.49 20.87
C ALA A 100 3.69 5.71 21.36
N PRO A 101 4.23 6.93 21.24
CA PRO A 101 3.46 8.15 21.49
C PRO A 101 2.18 8.19 20.64
N GLU A 102 1.14 8.85 21.15
CA GLU A 102 -0.15 8.97 20.45
C GLU A 102 -0.01 9.66 19.07
N ALA A 103 0.96 10.56 18.95
CA ALA A 103 1.25 11.27 17.70
C ALA A 103 2.21 10.51 16.76
N ALA A 104 2.68 9.32 17.11
CA ALA A 104 3.55 8.55 16.24
C ALA A 104 2.78 8.02 15.03
N ILE A 105 3.39 8.15 13.85
CA ILE A 105 2.81 7.69 12.58
C ILE A 105 3.13 6.20 12.41
N ARG A 106 2.10 5.37 12.16
CA ARG A 106 2.24 3.93 11.95
C ARG A 106 2.36 3.62 10.46
N VAL A 107 3.50 3.04 10.07
CA VAL A 107 3.84 2.78 8.66
C VAL A 107 4.07 1.30 8.41
N GLY A 108 3.39 0.74 7.42
CA GLY A 108 3.69 -0.61 6.92
C GLY A 108 4.68 -0.53 5.78
N TRP A 109 5.82 -1.20 5.87
CA TRP A 109 6.82 -1.25 4.80
C TRP A 109 6.73 -2.59 4.07
N PHE A 110 6.26 -2.56 2.83
CA PHE A 110 6.08 -3.73 1.99
C PHE A 110 7.13 -3.74 0.89
N ALA A 111 8.12 -4.62 1.02
CA ALA A 111 9.18 -4.78 0.04
C ALA A 111 8.90 -5.98 -0.88
N ALA A 112 9.16 -5.83 -2.16
CA ALA A 112 9.28 -6.93 -3.11
C ALA A 112 10.74 -7.11 -3.53
N GLU A 113 11.12 -8.33 -3.86
CA GLU A 113 12.42 -8.62 -4.49
C GLU A 113 12.51 -8.00 -5.90
N ALA A 114 13.72 -7.98 -6.48
CA ALA A 114 14.05 -7.35 -7.76
C ALA A 114 12.95 -7.49 -8.83
N ASP A 115 12.58 -6.35 -9.42
CA ASP A 115 11.68 -6.21 -10.58
C ASP A 115 10.23 -6.72 -10.44
N ASP A 116 9.72 -7.03 -9.24
CA ASP A 116 8.31 -7.40 -9.06
C ASP A 116 7.39 -6.16 -8.88
N ASP A 117 7.46 -5.22 -9.84
CA ASP A 117 6.54 -4.08 -9.94
C ASP A 117 5.08 -4.54 -9.97
N TYR A 118 4.83 -5.72 -10.54
CA TYR A 118 3.51 -6.33 -10.56
C TYR A 118 3.02 -6.71 -9.17
N VAL A 119 3.87 -7.29 -8.30
CA VAL A 119 3.52 -7.52 -6.88
C VAL A 119 3.21 -6.22 -6.19
N LEU A 120 4.06 -5.19 -6.34
CA LEU A 120 3.80 -3.91 -5.69
C LEU A 120 2.49 -3.30 -6.18
N ALA A 121 2.19 -3.36 -7.48
CA ALA A 121 0.91 -2.93 -8.04
C ALA A 121 -0.27 -3.73 -7.46
N CYS A 122 -0.13 -5.04 -7.26
CA CYS A 122 -1.17 -5.86 -6.66
C CYS A 122 -1.34 -5.59 -5.15
N VAL A 123 -0.25 -5.31 -4.42
CA VAL A 123 -0.29 -4.89 -3.01
C VAL A 123 -0.97 -3.53 -2.90
N GLU A 124 -0.62 -2.58 -3.76
CA GLU A 124 -1.28 -1.27 -3.84
C GLU A 124 -2.78 -1.39 -4.12
N ALA A 125 -3.15 -2.17 -5.14
CA ALA A 125 -4.55 -2.43 -5.47
C ALA A 125 -5.29 -3.09 -4.31
N CYS A 126 -4.63 -3.93 -3.52
CA CYS A 126 -5.20 -4.54 -2.31
C CYS A 126 -5.36 -3.53 -1.17
N LEU A 127 -4.36 -2.67 -0.94
CA LEU A 127 -4.40 -1.59 0.05
C LEU A 127 -5.53 -0.61 -0.27
N LEU A 128 -5.56 -0.09 -1.49
CA LEU A 128 -6.44 1.00 -1.91
C LEU A 128 -7.78 0.52 -2.48
N GLY A 129 -7.93 -0.77 -2.78
CA GLY A 129 -9.11 -1.28 -3.48
C GLY A 129 -9.26 -0.68 -4.88
N THR A 130 -8.15 -0.41 -5.58
CA THR A 130 -8.16 0.27 -6.88
C THR A 130 -8.75 -0.61 -7.98
N ARG A 131 -9.55 0.00 -8.85
CA ARG A 131 -9.91 -0.52 -10.17
C ARG A 131 -9.86 0.60 -11.19
N SER A 132 -9.38 0.30 -12.39
CA SER A 132 -9.48 1.22 -13.52
C SER A 132 -10.89 1.17 -14.09
N VAL A 133 -11.45 2.36 -14.34
CA VAL A 133 -12.83 2.58 -14.79
C VAL A 133 -12.80 3.23 -16.17
N PRO A 134 -13.47 2.66 -17.18
CA PRO A 134 -13.54 3.26 -18.50
C PRO A 134 -14.37 4.56 -18.46
N MET A 135 -13.81 5.64 -19.00
CA MET A 135 -14.48 6.94 -19.11
C MET A 135 -15.14 7.08 -20.49
N PRO A 136 -16.47 7.31 -20.55
CA PRO A 136 -17.19 7.33 -21.82
C PRO A 136 -16.95 8.58 -22.69
N GLU A 137 -16.33 9.64 -22.14
CA GLU A 137 -16.29 10.98 -22.76
C GLU A 137 -15.01 11.30 -23.54
N SER A 138 -14.00 10.41 -23.59
CA SER A 138 -12.77 10.65 -24.36
C SER A 138 -12.74 9.84 -25.65
N ALA A 139 -12.31 10.49 -26.75
CA ALA A 139 -12.15 9.84 -28.06
C ALA A 139 -11.05 8.76 -28.10
N ALA A 140 -10.18 8.73 -27.08
CA ALA A 140 -9.35 7.58 -26.74
C ALA A 140 -10.02 6.86 -25.57
N ALA A 141 -9.99 5.52 -25.52
CA ALA A 141 -10.45 4.76 -24.36
C ALA A 141 -9.62 5.14 -23.13
N ALA A 142 -9.99 6.22 -22.44
CA ALA A 142 -9.30 6.66 -21.24
C ALA A 142 -9.88 5.90 -20.07
N GLU A 143 -9.01 5.28 -19.29
CA GLU A 143 -9.36 4.72 -18.01
C GLU A 143 -8.96 5.71 -16.92
N ILE A 144 -9.77 5.79 -15.88
CA ILE A 144 -9.46 6.55 -14.67
C ILE A 144 -9.40 5.59 -13.49
N ASP A 145 -8.43 5.76 -12.61
CA ASP A 145 -8.36 4.93 -11.41
C ASP A 145 -9.49 5.29 -10.44
N CYS A 146 -10.12 4.26 -9.88
CA CYS A 146 -11.13 4.38 -8.85
C CYS A 146 -10.69 3.67 -7.58
N TYR A 147 -10.39 4.45 -6.56
CA TYR A 147 -10.03 3.96 -5.23
C TYR A 147 -11.24 3.50 -4.44
N GLY A 148 -11.06 2.49 -3.58
CA GLY A 148 -12.12 1.92 -2.75
C GLY A 148 -13.22 1.21 -3.53
N PHE A 149 -13.07 1.01 -4.84
CA PHE A 149 -14.06 0.33 -5.67
C PHE A 149 -14.06 -1.18 -5.41
N ALA A 150 -12.88 -1.79 -5.42
CA ALA A 150 -12.73 -3.12 -4.85
C ALA A 150 -12.73 -3.01 -3.31
N TYR A 151 -12.59 -4.17 -2.68
CA TYR A 151 -12.41 -4.22 -1.23
C TYR A 151 -11.02 -3.66 -0.88
N SER A 152 -10.98 -2.48 -0.26
CA SER A 152 -9.76 -1.83 0.22
C SER A 152 -9.42 -2.32 1.63
N GLU A 153 -8.22 -2.84 1.83
CA GLU A 153 -7.76 -3.23 3.16
C GLU A 153 -7.52 -2.02 4.06
N LEU A 154 -7.10 -0.88 3.51
CA LEU A 154 -6.95 0.36 4.28
C LEU A 154 -8.26 0.84 4.92
N SER A 155 -9.42 0.51 4.33
CA SER A 155 -10.73 0.80 4.94
C SER A 155 -11.02 0.00 6.21
N ARG A 156 -10.28 -1.10 6.44
CA ARG A 156 -10.36 -1.92 7.67
C ARG A 156 -9.20 -1.68 8.61
N CYS A 157 -8.03 -1.39 8.06
CA CYS A 157 -6.80 -1.18 8.79
C CYS A 157 -6.61 0.32 9.08
N THR A 158 -7.54 0.93 9.82
CA THR A 158 -7.54 2.38 10.04
C THR A 158 -6.42 2.87 10.95
N ASP A 159 -5.75 1.96 11.66
CA ASP A 159 -4.56 2.26 12.47
C ASP A 159 -3.26 2.22 11.64
N LEU A 160 -3.31 1.75 10.38
CA LEU A 160 -2.22 1.86 9.43
C LEU A 160 -2.29 3.24 8.74
N ASP A 161 -1.46 4.19 9.14
CA ASP A 161 -1.55 5.58 8.67
C ASP A 161 -1.03 5.75 7.24
N ALA A 162 0.02 4.98 6.89
CA ALA A 162 0.59 4.94 5.54
C ALA A 162 1.25 3.58 5.27
N ALA A 163 1.50 3.31 3.99
CA ALA A 163 2.29 2.18 3.55
C ALA A 163 3.43 2.66 2.65
N VAL A 164 4.61 2.06 2.76
CA VAL A 164 5.68 2.21 1.78
C VAL A 164 5.73 0.94 0.95
N LEU A 165 5.70 1.10 -0.37
CA LEU A 165 5.89 0.02 -1.33
C LEU A 165 7.28 0.19 -1.94
N SER A 166 8.14 -0.82 -1.81
CA SER A 166 9.53 -0.72 -2.24
C SER A 166 10.02 -1.96 -2.98
N ASN A 167 10.94 -1.74 -3.91
CA ASN A 167 11.77 -2.75 -4.55
C ASN A 167 13.15 -2.13 -4.81
N GLU A 168 13.98 -2.78 -5.62
CA GLU A 168 15.33 -2.27 -5.96
C GLU A 168 15.29 -0.97 -6.78
N SER A 169 14.22 -0.75 -7.55
CA SER A 169 14.05 0.44 -8.39
C SER A 169 13.65 1.69 -7.60
N GLY A 170 13.11 1.52 -6.39
CA GLY A 170 12.78 2.62 -5.50
C GLY A 170 11.67 2.31 -4.53
N ALA A 171 11.13 3.36 -3.91
CA ALA A 171 10.04 3.26 -2.98
C ALA A 171 9.00 4.35 -3.23
N ARG A 172 7.73 4.04 -2.94
CA ARG A 172 6.63 5.01 -2.96
C ARG A 172 5.79 4.95 -1.69
N LEU A 173 5.34 6.11 -1.24
CA LEU A 173 4.51 6.28 -0.06
C LEU A 173 3.04 6.33 -0.45
N VAL A 174 2.25 5.39 0.05
CA VAL A 174 0.79 5.29 -0.15
C VAL A 174 0.09 5.74 1.13
N LEU A 175 -0.72 6.80 1.05
CA LEU A 175 -1.45 7.31 2.21
C LEU A 175 -2.74 6.51 2.43
N ASN A 176 -3.11 6.30 3.70
CA ASN A 176 -4.42 5.74 4.05
C ASN A 176 -5.50 6.84 4.03
N PRO A 177 -6.41 6.86 3.05
CA PRO A 177 -7.45 7.89 2.99
C PRO A 177 -8.58 7.64 3.99
N TYR A 178 -8.60 6.48 4.65
CA TYR A 178 -9.54 6.08 5.70
C TYR A 178 -8.95 6.19 7.11
N GLY A 179 -7.65 6.49 7.22
CA GLY A 179 -6.93 6.63 8.47
C GLY A 179 -7.20 7.97 9.15
N ARG A 180 -7.11 8.00 10.49
CA ARG A 180 -7.36 9.22 11.29
C ARG A 180 -6.24 10.24 11.17
N ALA A 181 -5.03 9.80 10.84
CA ALA A 181 -3.84 10.63 10.81
C ALA A 181 -3.43 11.11 9.41
N VAL A 182 -4.28 10.99 8.37
CA VAL A 182 -3.88 11.32 6.98
C VAL A 182 -3.30 12.74 6.84
N GLU A 183 -3.91 13.74 7.49
CA GLU A 183 -3.39 15.11 7.50
C GLU A 183 -2.12 15.27 8.34
N HIS A 184 -1.90 14.39 9.32
CA HIS A 184 -0.67 14.35 10.08
C HIS A 184 0.47 13.77 9.22
N VAL A 185 0.21 12.68 8.48
CA VAL A 185 1.15 12.10 7.52
C VAL A 185 1.55 13.13 6.46
N ARG A 186 0.59 13.83 5.84
CA ARG A 186 0.87 14.89 4.82
C ARG A 186 1.80 16.00 5.30
N ARG A 187 1.80 16.30 6.59
CA ARG A 187 2.64 17.35 7.19
C ARG A 187 3.95 16.80 7.75
N SER A 188 4.19 15.50 7.63
CA SER A 188 5.36 14.84 8.21
C SER A 188 6.58 14.93 7.30
N SER A 189 7.76 14.80 7.89
CA SER A 189 9.02 14.73 7.13
C SER A 189 9.07 13.56 6.14
N LEU A 190 8.44 12.43 6.48
CA LEU A 190 8.33 11.26 5.59
C LEU A 190 7.58 11.60 4.31
N TYR A 191 6.43 12.28 4.41
CA TYR A 191 5.70 12.73 3.21
C TYR A 191 6.55 13.68 2.38
N ALA A 192 7.19 14.68 3.00
CA ALA A 192 8.03 15.64 2.30
C ALA A 192 9.20 14.96 1.56
N ALA A 193 9.83 13.97 2.19
CA ALA A 193 10.93 13.21 1.60
C ALA A 193 10.50 12.45 0.33
N PHE A 194 9.37 11.73 0.37
CA PHE A 194 8.86 11.01 -0.80
C PHE A 194 8.29 11.96 -1.86
N ALA A 195 7.63 13.05 -1.45
CA ALA A 195 7.05 14.02 -2.36
C ALA A 195 8.13 14.76 -3.19
N ALA A 196 9.32 14.97 -2.64
CA ALA A 196 10.45 15.57 -3.35
C ALA A 196 10.86 14.77 -4.60
N TYR A 197 10.57 13.47 -4.63
CA TYR A 197 10.82 12.58 -5.77
C TYR A 197 9.56 12.25 -6.57
N GLY A 198 8.42 12.87 -6.25
CA GLY A 198 7.12 12.54 -6.87
C GLY A 198 6.62 11.13 -6.52
N ALA A 199 7.13 10.52 -5.44
CA ALA A 199 6.90 9.13 -5.07
C ALA A 199 5.79 8.98 -4.02
N VAL A 200 4.71 9.76 -4.14
CA VAL A 200 3.56 9.74 -3.22
C VAL A 200 2.28 9.42 -3.96
N VAL A 201 1.56 8.40 -3.48
CA VAL A 201 0.18 8.09 -3.87
C VAL A 201 -0.74 8.61 -2.78
N ASP A 202 -1.46 9.69 -3.10
CA ASP A 202 -2.43 10.33 -2.20
C ASP A 202 -3.82 10.31 -2.85
N PRO A 203 -4.65 9.28 -2.54
CA PRO A 203 -5.95 9.09 -3.17
C PRO A 203 -6.86 10.31 -3.10
N LEU A 204 -6.85 11.05 -1.98
CA LEU A 204 -7.73 12.20 -1.82
C LEU A 204 -7.27 13.38 -2.67
N ARG A 205 -5.95 13.60 -2.80
CA ARG A 205 -5.39 14.65 -3.67
C ARG A 205 -5.59 14.35 -5.15
N GLU A 206 -5.51 13.08 -5.55
CA GLU A 206 -5.79 12.67 -6.92
C GLU A 206 -7.28 12.86 -7.29
N VAL A 207 -8.18 12.56 -6.35
CA VAL A 207 -9.62 12.83 -6.51
C VAL A 207 -9.90 14.33 -6.58
N GLU A 208 -9.30 15.13 -5.68
CA GLU A 208 -9.43 16.60 -5.68
C GLU A 208 -8.96 17.22 -7.00
N ALA A 209 -7.90 16.66 -7.59
CA ALA A 209 -7.37 17.10 -8.87
C ALA A 209 -8.10 16.53 -10.10
N GLY A 210 -9.15 15.72 -9.90
CA GLY A 210 -9.90 15.09 -10.98
C GLY A 210 -9.12 14.02 -11.77
N ARG A 211 -8.04 13.48 -11.20
CA ARG A 211 -7.23 12.40 -11.78
C ARG A 211 -7.68 11.00 -11.38
N ALA A 212 -8.48 10.91 -10.32
CA ALA A 212 -9.04 9.66 -9.84
C ALA A 212 -10.49 9.81 -9.37
N LEU A 213 -11.19 8.70 -9.28
CA LEU A 213 -12.46 8.56 -8.58
C LEU A 213 -12.23 7.83 -7.24
N MET A 214 -13.17 7.95 -6.32
CA MET A 214 -13.12 7.22 -5.06
C MET A 214 -14.50 6.91 -4.52
N VAL A 215 -14.69 5.64 -4.14
CA VAL A 215 -15.73 5.21 -3.20
C VAL A 215 -15.27 5.61 -1.80
N GLY A 216 -15.73 6.78 -1.38
CA GLY A 216 -15.22 7.47 -0.20
C GLY A 216 -15.66 6.83 1.12
N PRO A 217 -15.11 7.31 2.25
CA PRO A 217 -15.51 6.87 3.59
C PRO A 217 -16.98 7.16 3.91
N ASP A 218 -17.62 8.05 3.15
CA ASP A 218 -19.05 8.40 3.22
C ASP A 218 -19.98 7.37 2.56
N PHE A 219 -19.44 6.35 1.86
CA PHE A 219 -20.25 5.30 1.25
C PHE A 219 -20.73 4.27 2.28
N VAL A 220 -22.05 4.15 2.42
CA VAL A 220 -22.72 3.23 3.38
C VAL A 220 -23.47 2.05 2.72
N GLY A 221 -23.38 1.91 1.40
CA GLY A 221 -24.10 0.88 0.65
C GLY A 221 -23.42 -0.50 0.65
N PRO A 222 -24.09 -1.54 0.10
CA PRO A 222 -23.44 -2.83 -0.12
C PRO A 222 -22.29 -2.69 -1.13
N ARG A 223 -21.20 -3.43 -0.90
CA ARG A 223 -20.05 -3.48 -1.82
C ARG A 223 -20.25 -4.57 -2.89
N ASP A 224 -21.28 -4.40 -3.72
CA ASP A 224 -21.70 -5.33 -4.78
C ASP A 224 -21.41 -4.81 -6.19
N GLY A 225 -20.61 -3.74 -6.32
CA GLY A 225 -20.36 -3.04 -7.58
C GLY A 225 -21.51 -2.14 -8.02
N ARG A 226 -22.77 -2.60 -7.98
CA ARG A 226 -23.93 -1.81 -8.44
C ARG A 226 -24.16 -0.57 -7.59
N ALA A 227 -24.17 -0.72 -6.26
CA ALA A 227 -24.36 0.42 -5.36
C ALA A 227 -23.16 1.38 -5.42
N GLN A 228 -21.96 0.86 -5.63
CA GLN A 228 -20.74 1.67 -5.77
C GLN A 228 -20.77 2.49 -7.07
N TRP A 229 -21.19 1.90 -8.19
CA TRP A 229 -21.41 2.64 -9.43
C TRP A 229 -22.46 3.74 -9.29
N ALA A 230 -23.59 3.44 -8.64
CA ALA A 230 -24.63 4.44 -8.38
C ALA A 230 -24.10 5.59 -7.51
N TYR A 231 -23.32 5.28 -6.47
CA TYR A 231 -22.66 6.27 -5.64
C TYR A 231 -21.70 7.15 -6.44
N LEU A 232 -20.84 6.57 -7.26
CA LEU A 232 -19.89 7.32 -8.07
C LEU A 232 -20.61 8.21 -9.10
N ALA A 233 -21.61 7.67 -9.79
CA ALA A 233 -22.40 8.44 -10.76
C ALA A 233 -23.10 9.64 -10.09
N HIS A 234 -23.63 9.45 -8.88
CA HIS A 234 -24.24 10.52 -8.10
C HIS A 234 -23.20 11.55 -7.61
N LYS A 235 -22.08 11.10 -7.03
CA LYS A 235 -21.05 11.97 -6.45
C LYS A 235 -20.34 12.84 -7.49
N TYR A 236 -20.05 12.29 -8.66
CA TYR A 236 -19.28 12.97 -9.70
C TYR A 236 -20.15 13.52 -10.84
N GLY A 237 -21.47 13.29 -10.81
CA GLY A 237 -22.44 13.86 -11.75
C GLY A 237 -22.29 13.38 -13.19
N ARG A 238 -21.76 12.17 -13.42
CA ARG A 238 -21.51 11.62 -14.76
C ARG A 238 -22.05 10.20 -14.90
N PRO A 239 -22.61 9.83 -16.06
CA PRO A 239 -22.88 8.43 -16.37
C PRO A 239 -21.54 7.72 -16.53
N LEU A 240 -21.27 6.73 -15.67
CA LEU A 240 -20.09 5.89 -15.76
C LEU A 240 -20.43 4.63 -16.55
N ALA A 241 -19.56 4.24 -17.48
CA ALA A 241 -19.73 2.99 -18.20
C ALA A 241 -19.53 1.83 -17.22
N THR A 242 -20.57 1.03 -17.02
CA THR A 242 -20.46 -0.21 -16.24
C THR A 242 -19.61 -1.19 -17.04
N ALA A 243 -18.43 -1.55 -16.53
CA ALA A 243 -17.72 -2.72 -17.02
C ALA A 243 -18.61 -3.94 -16.73
N CYS A 244 -19.11 -4.58 -17.79
CA CYS A 244 -19.87 -5.84 -17.73
C CYS A 244 -18.97 -7.00 -17.28
#